data_AF-A0A8I3NPH3-F1
#
_entry.id   AF-A0A8I3NPH3-F1
#
_cell.length_a   1.000
_cell.length_b   1.000
_cell.length_c   1.000
_cell.angle_alpha   90.00
_cell.angle_beta   90.00
_cell.angle_gamma   90.00
#
_symmetry.space_group_name_H-M   'P 1'
#
loop_
_entity.id
_entity.type
_entity.pdbx_description
1 polymer ?
#
loop_
_entity_poly.entity_id
_entity_poly.type
_entity_poly.pdbx_seq_one_letter_code
_entity_poly.pdbx_strand_id
1 'polypeptide(L)'
;MDEVEYDVTKAQQKKTKVGSFRINPDGTQEQRKMPLAHSEAFLADLLDGVCERMNDYKLEEDPVTKKKAFKRFAPRKGDKIYKEFKKFYFYSDAYRPLKFACEAIIEEHEDEISSLIAQEAHHLADKLCSEKADLCETSANQTEL
;
A
#
# COMPACT_ATOMS: atom_id res chain seq x y z
N MET A 1 -4.68 1.06 -1.95
CA MET A 1 -3.77 -0.10 -1.80
C MET A 1 -2.44 0.09 -2.54
N ASP A 2 -2.38 0.89 -3.62
CA ASP A 2 -1.15 1.17 -4.39
C ASP A 2 0.09 1.54 -3.55
N GLU A 3 -0.08 2.35 -2.50
CA GLU A 3 1.05 2.77 -1.66
C GLU A 3 1.62 1.60 -0.82
N VAL A 4 0.77 0.68 -0.37
CA VAL A 4 1.19 -0.55 0.33
C VAL A 4 1.95 -1.46 -0.64
N GLU A 5 1.37 -1.73 -1.82
CA GLU A 5 2.01 -2.56 -2.84
C GLU A 5 3.37 -2.02 -3.29
N TYR A 6 3.49 -0.70 -3.46
CA TYR A 6 4.74 -0.05 -3.82
C TYR A 6 5.84 -0.28 -2.78
N ASP A 7 5.54 -0.09 -1.49
CA ASP A 7 6.53 -0.24 -0.44
C ASP A 7 6.87 -1.71 -0.15
N VAL A 8 5.89 -2.61 -0.21
CA VAL A 8 6.11 -4.06 -0.13
C VAL A 8 7.04 -4.52 -1.26
N THR A 9 6.78 -4.12 -2.50
CA THR A 9 7.62 -4.49 -3.65
C THR A 9 9.06 -4.01 -3.48
N LYS A 10 9.23 -2.79 -2.97
CA LYS A 10 10.55 -2.22 -2.68
C LYS A 10 11.24 -2.93 -1.51
N ALA A 11 10.50 -3.37 -0.51
CA ALA A 11 11.01 -4.11 0.64
C ALA A 11 11.35 -5.56 0.30
N GLN A 12 10.66 -6.21 -0.64
CA GLN A 12 10.98 -7.56 -1.11
C GLN A 12 12.40 -7.64 -1.70
N GLN A 13 12.88 -6.56 -2.32
CA GLN A 13 14.25 -6.48 -2.85
C GLN A 13 15.32 -6.36 -1.74
N LYS A 14 14.92 -6.11 -0.49
CA LYS A 14 15.81 -5.97 0.66
C LYS A 14 15.70 -7.19 1.57
N LYS A 15 16.82 -7.60 2.17
CA LYS A 15 16.84 -8.68 3.17
C LYS A 15 17.10 -8.11 4.54
N THR A 16 16.36 -8.59 5.53
CA THR A 16 16.61 -8.30 6.95
C THR A 16 17.05 -9.56 7.68
N LYS A 17 17.74 -9.37 8.80
CA LYS A 17 18.21 -10.47 9.64
C LYS A 17 17.21 -10.70 10.75
N VAL A 18 16.81 -11.96 10.91
CA VAL A 18 15.82 -12.41 11.89
C VAL A 18 16.35 -13.61 12.66
N GLY A 19 15.97 -13.70 13.93
CA GLY A 19 16.30 -14.83 14.77
C GLY A 19 17.47 -14.61 15.73
N SER A 20 17.78 -15.70 16.43
CA SER A 20 18.32 -15.71 17.79
C SER A 20 19.63 -14.94 17.98
N PHE A 21 19.69 -14.17 19.07
CA PHE A 21 20.92 -13.60 19.61
C PHE A 21 21.90 -14.66 20.15
N ARG A 22 21.51 -15.95 20.16
CA ARG A 22 22.36 -17.05 20.63
C ARG A 22 23.64 -17.15 19.81
N ILE A 23 24.75 -17.02 20.50
CA ILE A 23 26.09 -17.19 19.97
C ILE A 23 26.47 -18.66 20.22
N ASN A 24 26.91 -19.34 19.17
CA ASN A 24 27.41 -20.70 19.24
C ASN A 24 28.70 -20.74 20.08
N PRO A 25 29.08 -21.90 20.65
CA PRO A 25 30.32 -22.04 21.44
C PRO A 25 31.60 -21.66 20.68
N ASP A 26 31.57 -21.67 19.35
CA ASP A 26 32.65 -21.27 18.45
C ASP A 26 32.70 -19.74 18.17
N GLY A 27 31.80 -18.97 18.79
CA GLY A 27 31.70 -17.52 18.60
C GLY A 27 30.90 -17.10 17.36
N THR A 28 30.38 -18.04 16.58
CA THR A 28 29.55 -17.72 15.41
C THR A 28 28.10 -17.45 15.83
N GLN A 29 27.41 -16.63 15.03
CA GLN A 29 26.00 -16.32 15.27
C GLN A 29 25.20 -16.65 14.01
N GLU A 30 24.37 -17.69 14.08
CA GLU A 30 23.48 -18.07 12.99
C GLU A 30 22.25 -17.16 12.98
N GLN A 31 22.32 -16.11 12.17
CA GLN A 31 21.16 -15.26 11.89
C GLN A 31 20.47 -15.72 10.61
N ARG A 32 19.17 -15.99 10.69
CA ARG A 32 18.36 -16.27 9.50
C ARG A 32 18.14 -14.97 8.74
N LYS A 33 18.06 -15.04 7.42
CA LYS A 33 17.76 -13.88 6.56
C LYS A 33 16.40 -14.10 5.92
N MET A 34 15.54 -13.10 5.99
CA MET A 34 14.24 -13.10 5.31
C MET A 34 14.06 -11.80 4.52
N PRO A 35 13.20 -11.78 3.49
CA PRO A 35 12.79 -10.55 2.84
C PRO A 35 12.24 -9.55 3.86
N LEU A 36 12.60 -8.27 3.75
CA LEU A 36 12.12 -7.22 4.66
C LEU A 36 10.59 -7.12 4.63
N ALA A 37 9.99 -7.34 3.46
CA ALA A 37 8.53 -7.36 3.28
C ALA A 37 7.79 -8.39 4.15
N HIS A 38 8.48 -9.42 4.66
CA HIS A 38 7.88 -10.44 5.52
C HIS A 38 8.12 -10.16 7.01
N SER A 39 8.83 -9.07 7.33
CA SER A 39 9.08 -8.68 8.72
C SER A 39 7.84 -8.03 9.31
N GLU A 40 7.29 -8.62 10.37
CA GLU A 40 6.13 -8.07 11.10
C GLU A 40 6.34 -6.60 11.49
N ALA A 41 7.51 -6.27 12.06
CA ALA A 41 7.84 -4.88 12.41
C ALA A 41 7.82 -3.93 11.20
N PHE A 42 8.19 -4.39 10.00
CA PHE A 42 8.14 -3.56 8.80
C PHE A 42 6.70 -3.36 8.33
N LEU A 43 5.87 -4.40 8.42
CA LEU A 43 4.47 -4.33 8.01
C LEU A 43 3.68 -3.43 8.95
N ALA A 44 3.85 -3.55 10.27
CA ALA A 44 3.22 -2.66 11.25
C ALA A 44 3.59 -1.19 10.99
N ASP A 45 4.88 -0.87 10.89
CA ASP A 45 5.36 0.49 10.59
C ASP A 45 4.81 1.02 9.24
N LEU A 46 4.65 0.14 8.24
CA LEU A 46 4.11 0.50 6.93
C LEU A 46 2.62 0.83 7.01
N LEU A 47 1.83 -0.02 7.68
CA LEU A 47 0.38 0.11 7.77
C LEU A 47 -0.02 1.32 8.63
N ASP A 48 0.73 1.62 9.69
CA ASP A 48 0.56 2.83 10.51
C ASP A 48 0.80 4.12 9.71
N GLY A 49 1.80 4.12 8.81
CA GLY A 49 2.25 5.33 8.12
C GLY A 49 1.64 5.56 6.74
N VAL A 50 1.08 4.53 6.09
CA VAL A 50 0.71 4.60 4.67
C VAL A 50 -0.41 5.60 4.39
N CYS A 51 -1.37 5.75 5.30
CA CYS A 51 -2.53 6.62 5.11
C CYS A 51 -2.19 8.11 5.20
N GLU A 52 -1.05 8.48 5.78
CA GLU A 52 -0.57 9.87 5.76
C GLU A 52 -0.29 10.37 4.33
N ARG A 53 0.04 9.46 3.40
CA ARG A 53 0.29 9.77 1.99
C ARG A 53 -0.98 10.00 1.18
N MET A 54 -2.17 9.92 1.77
CA MET A 54 -3.40 10.25 1.04
C MET A 54 -3.45 11.74 0.64
N ASN A 55 -2.62 12.59 1.26
CA ASN A 55 -2.39 13.97 0.82
C ASN A 55 -1.69 14.11 -0.55
N ASP A 56 -1.05 13.05 -1.05
CA ASP A 56 -0.44 12.97 -2.39
C ASP A 56 -1.48 12.71 -3.51
N TYR A 57 -2.74 12.52 -3.12
CA TYR A 57 -3.86 12.23 -4.01
C TYR A 57 -4.81 13.41 -4.10
N LYS A 58 -5.45 13.55 -5.27
CA LYS A 58 -6.50 14.55 -5.51
C LYS A 58 -7.71 13.89 -6.16
N LEU A 59 -8.88 14.43 -5.85
CA LEU A 59 -10.11 14.04 -6.52
C LEU A 59 -10.10 14.61 -7.95
N GLU A 60 -10.10 13.73 -8.94
CA GLU A 60 -10.30 14.08 -10.34
C GLU A 60 -11.68 13.60 -10.79
N GLU A 61 -12.36 14.41 -11.59
CA GLU A 61 -13.58 14.02 -12.29
C GLU A 61 -13.25 13.79 -13.77
N ASP A 62 -13.63 12.63 -14.28
CA ASP A 62 -13.52 12.32 -15.70
C ASP A 62 -14.44 13.26 -16.50
N PRO A 63 -13.92 13.99 -17.51
CA PRO A 63 -14.71 14.97 -18.24
C PRO A 63 -15.87 14.35 -19.02
N VAL A 64 -15.73 13.09 -19.45
CA VAL A 64 -16.68 12.33 -20.26
C VAL A 64 -17.63 11.54 -19.38
N THR A 65 -17.10 10.69 -18.50
CA THR A 65 -17.92 9.76 -17.70
C THR A 65 -18.49 10.39 -16.43
N LYS A 66 -18.00 11.58 -16.04
CA LYS A 66 -18.34 12.27 -14.78
C LYS A 66 -18.05 11.44 -13.52
N LYS A 67 -17.33 10.33 -13.66
CA LYS A 67 -16.89 9.52 -12.53
C LYS A 67 -15.78 10.25 -11.79
N LYS A 68 -15.87 10.25 -10.47
CA LYS A 68 -14.86 10.83 -9.58
C LYS A 68 -13.93 9.73 -9.08
N ALA A 69 -12.63 9.96 -9.17
CA ALA A 69 -11.61 9.05 -8.69
C ALA A 69 -10.47 9.84 -8.04
N PHE A 70 -9.91 9.30 -6.97
CA PHE A 70 -8.69 9.83 -6.40
C PHE A 70 -7.50 9.38 -7.25
N LYS A 71 -6.72 10.32 -7.76
CA LYS A 71 -5.48 10.03 -8.49
C LYS A 71 -4.29 10.67 -7.81
N ARG A 72 -3.19 9.93 -7.75
CA ARG A 72 -1.92 10.43 -7.21
C ARG A 72 -1.38 11.52 -8.12
N PHE A 73 -1.07 12.68 -7.55
CA PHE A 73 -0.51 13.82 -8.29
C PHE A 73 0.93 14.13 -7.88
N ALA A 74 1.32 13.78 -6.65
CA ALA A 74 2.69 13.91 -6.21
C ALA A 74 3.61 12.89 -6.89
N PRO A 75 4.88 13.21 -7.17
CA PRO A 75 5.88 12.20 -7.57
C PRO A 75 6.27 11.30 -6.39
N ARG A 76 6.66 10.04 -6.62
CA ARG A 76 7.33 9.23 -5.58
C ARG A 76 8.78 9.63 -5.48
N LYS A 77 9.44 9.24 -4.37
CA LYS A 77 10.87 9.50 -4.17
C LYS A 77 11.69 8.84 -5.28
N GLY A 78 12.25 9.65 -6.17
CA GLY A 78 13.04 9.22 -7.33
C GLY A 78 12.37 9.47 -8.68
N ASP A 79 11.08 9.81 -8.70
CA ASP A 79 10.37 10.15 -9.93
C ASP A 79 10.74 11.55 -10.43
N LYS A 80 10.67 11.74 -11.75
CA LYS A 80 10.85 13.06 -12.36
C LYS A 80 9.69 13.97 -11.93
N ILE A 81 10.01 15.13 -11.39
CA ILE A 81 9.02 16.15 -11.03
C ILE A 81 8.41 16.70 -12.32
N TYR A 82 7.13 16.43 -12.56
CA TYR A 82 6.40 16.96 -13.71
C TYR A 82 6.23 18.48 -13.60
N LYS A 83 6.29 19.20 -14.72
CA LYS A 83 6.13 20.67 -14.74
C LYS A 83 4.72 21.09 -14.31
N GLU A 84 3.72 20.24 -14.54
CA GLU A 84 2.35 20.41 -14.08
C GLU A 84 2.24 20.38 -12.56
N PHE A 85 3.17 19.72 -11.84
CA PHE A 85 3.14 19.64 -10.37
C PHE A 85 3.13 21.01 -9.69
N LYS A 86 3.82 21.99 -10.30
CA LYS A 86 3.90 23.37 -9.80
C LYS A 86 2.62 24.19 -10.03
N LYS A 87 1.66 23.67 -10.80
CA LYS A 87 0.41 24.36 -11.17
C LYS A 87 -0.80 23.89 -10.35
N PHE A 88 -0.63 22.88 -9.50
CA PHE A 88 -1.75 22.36 -8.70
C PHE A 88 -1.98 23.23 -7.46
N TYR A 89 -3.26 23.54 -7.21
CA TYR A 89 -3.72 24.16 -5.97
C TYR A 89 -4.05 23.06 -4.96
N PHE A 90 -3.42 23.14 -3.80
CA PHE A 90 -3.57 22.16 -2.72
C PHE A 90 -4.76 22.57 -1.86
N TYR A 91 -5.88 21.86 -1.98
CA TYR A 91 -6.98 22.00 -1.02
C TYR A 91 -6.60 21.18 0.21
N SER A 92 -6.31 21.84 1.35
CA SER A 92 -5.75 21.18 2.53
C SER A 92 -6.64 20.10 3.13
N ASP A 93 -7.93 20.07 2.79
CA ASP A 93 -8.90 19.19 3.43
C ASP A 93 -9.52 18.17 2.48
N ALA A 94 -9.25 18.26 1.17
CA ALA A 94 -9.88 17.39 0.17
C ALA A 94 -9.43 15.92 0.28
N TYR A 95 -8.27 15.66 0.91
CA TYR A 95 -7.77 14.31 1.14
C TYR A 95 -8.30 13.68 2.44
N ARG A 96 -8.89 14.45 3.36
CA ARG A 96 -9.33 13.91 4.66
C ARG A 96 -10.29 12.73 4.54
N PRO A 97 -11.30 12.75 3.64
CA PRO A 97 -12.18 11.59 3.47
C PRO A 97 -11.43 10.35 2.97
N LEU A 98 -10.43 10.54 2.10
CA LEU A 98 -9.60 9.45 1.60
C LEU A 98 -8.68 8.90 2.70
N LYS A 99 -8.09 9.78 3.52
CA LYS A 99 -7.28 9.39 4.68
C LYS A 99 -8.12 8.57 5.67
N PHE A 100 -9.30 9.07 6.03
CA PHE A 100 -10.21 8.37 6.93
C PHE A 100 -10.61 6.99 6.40
N ALA A 101 -10.95 6.89 5.10
CA ALA A 101 -11.27 5.60 4.49
C ALA A 101 -10.07 4.65 4.49
N CYS A 102 -8.86 5.16 4.24
CA CYS A 102 -7.64 4.38 4.33
C CYS A 102 -7.44 3.84 5.75
N GLU A 103 -7.50 4.71 6.77
CA GLU A 103 -7.34 4.32 8.17
C GLU A 103 -8.35 3.25 8.58
N ALA A 104 -9.62 3.41 8.21
CA ALA A 104 -10.67 2.43 8.51
C ALA A 104 -10.39 1.06 7.86
N ILE A 105 -9.98 1.04 6.58
CA ILE A 105 -9.65 -0.21 5.87
C ILE A 105 -8.44 -0.91 6.48
N ILE A 106 -7.40 -0.14 6.83
CA ILE A 106 -6.19 -0.70 7.44
C ILE A 106 -6.52 -1.26 8.83
N GLU A 107 -7.27 -0.53 9.65
CA GLU A 107 -7.66 -0.97 10.99
C GLU A 107 -8.53 -2.23 10.94
N GLU A 108 -9.47 -2.32 9.99
CA GLU A 108 -10.38 -3.47 9.87
C GLU A 108 -9.69 -4.72 9.26
N HIS A 109 -8.71 -4.53 8.38
CA HIS A 109 -8.16 -5.61 7.56
C HIS A 109 -6.65 -5.80 7.67
N GLU A 110 -6.02 -5.36 8.76
CA GLU A 110 -4.57 -5.48 8.99
C GLU A 110 -4.07 -6.93 8.86
N ASP A 111 -4.79 -7.87 9.46
CA ASP A 111 -4.45 -9.29 9.46
C ASP A 111 -4.55 -9.90 8.05
N GLU A 112 -5.62 -9.59 7.31
CA GLU A 112 -5.80 -10.03 5.92
C GLU A 112 -4.72 -9.44 5.00
N ILE A 113 -4.41 -8.16 5.15
CA ILE A 113 -3.36 -7.48 4.38
C ILE A 113 -2.02 -8.17 4.64
N SER A 114 -1.67 -8.39 5.90
CA SER A 114 -0.42 -9.06 6.29
C SER A 114 -0.33 -10.48 5.74
N SER A 115 -1.44 -11.23 5.80
CA SER A 115 -1.53 -12.59 5.25
C SER A 115 -1.36 -12.62 3.74
N LEU A 116 -2.02 -11.72 3.01
CA LEU A 116 -1.91 -11.61 1.55
C LEU A 116 -0.49 -11.21 1.10
N ILE A 117 0.18 -10.33 1.84
CA ILE A 117 1.57 -9.95 1.59
C ILE A 117 2.51 -11.15 1.83
N ALA A 118 2.31 -11.90 2.92
CA ALA A 118 3.12 -13.08 3.23
C ALA A 118 2.96 -14.21 2.18
N GLN A 119 1.81 -14.26 1.50
CA GLN A 119 1.55 -15.19 0.40
C GLN A 119 2.12 -14.71 -0.95
N GLU A 120 2.82 -13.57 -0.98
CA GLU A 120 3.32 -12.92 -2.20
C GLU A 120 2.20 -12.74 -3.25
N ALA A 121 0.99 -12.45 -2.80
CA ALA A 121 -0.15 -12.32 -3.68
C ALA A 121 0.09 -11.18 -4.70
N HIS A 122 0.15 -11.53 -5.98
CA HIS A 122 -0.04 -10.55 -7.03
C HIS A 122 -1.45 -9.96 -6.92
N HIS A 123 -1.58 -8.65 -7.17
CA HIS A 123 -2.84 -7.92 -7.10
C HIS A 123 -3.45 -7.92 -5.68
N LEU A 124 -2.69 -7.41 -4.70
CA LEU A 124 -3.12 -7.29 -3.30
C LEU A 124 -4.42 -6.48 -3.20
N ALA A 125 -4.49 -5.39 -3.97
CA ALA A 125 -5.67 -4.53 -4.02
C ALA A 125 -6.93 -5.32 -4.42
N ASP A 126 -6.87 -6.06 -5.52
CA ASP A 126 -8.02 -6.79 -6.05
C ASP A 126 -8.47 -7.87 -5.07
N LYS A 127 -7.54 -8.70 -4.57
CA LYS A 127 -7.87 -9.77 -3.63
C LYS A 127 -8.46 -9.26 -2.32
N LEU A 128 -7.88 -8.20 -1.74
CA LEU A 128 -8.44 -7.64 -0.52
C LEU A 128 -9.84 -7.08 -0.80
N CYS A 129 -9.98 -6.29 -1.87
CA CYS A 129 -11.22 -5.59 -2.17
C CYS A 129 -12.38 -6.52 -2.54
N SER A 130 -12.11 -7.63 -3.24
CA SER A 130 -13.14 -8.56 -3.70
C SER A 130 -13.36 -9.79 -2.83
N GLU A 131 -12.32 -10.30 -2.15
CA GLU A 131 -12.41 -11.57 -1.40
C GLU A 131 -12.53 -11.37 0.12
N LYS A 132 -12.14 -10.20 0.63
CA LYS A 132 -12.00 -9.96 2.08
C LYS A 132 -12.79 -8.79 2.62
N ALA A 133 -12.94 -7.71 1.83
CA ALA A 133 -13.52 -6.46 2.29
C ALA A 133 -14.87 -6.10 1.65
N ASP A 134 -15.31 -6.83 0.61
CA ASP A 134 -16.52 -6.53 -0.18
C ASP A 134 -16.63 -5.05 -0.64
N LEU A 135 -15.48 -4.39 -0.81
CA LEU A 135 -15.37 -2.98 -1.17
C LEU A 135 -15.45 -2.75 -2.69
N CYS A 136 -15.15 -3.79 -3.47
CA CYS A 136 -15.19 -3.76 -4.93
C CYS A 136 -16.30 -4.66 -5.42
N GLU A 137 -17.10 -4.16 -6.36
CA GLU A 137 -17.93 -5.03 -7.18
C GLU A 137 -16.99 -5.96 -7.96
N THR A 138 -17.10 -7.27 -7.72
CA THR A 138 -16.62 -8.24 -8.71
C THR A 138 -17.37 -7.90 -10.00
N SER A 139 -16.67 -7.74 -11.12
CA SER A 139 -17.31 -7.47 -12.40
C SER A 139 -18.12 -8.71 -12.82
N ALA A 140 -19.29 -8.89 -12.22
CA ALA A 140 -20.32 -9.79 -12.68
C ALA A 140 -20.90 -9.15 -13.95
N ASN A 141 -20.37 -9.56 -15.09
CA ASN A 141 -20.99 -9.51 -16.42
C ASN A 141 -21.60 -8.16 -16.84
N GLN A 142 -20.78 -7.31 -17.48
CA GLN A 142 -21.26 -6.53 -18.62
C GLN A 142 -21.02 -7.31 -19.91
N THR A 143 -21.74 -8.42 -20.06
CA THR A 143 -22.08 -8.94 -21.39
C THR A 143 -23.59 -8.94 -21.44
N GLU A 144 -24.13 -8.33 -22.51
CA GLU A 144 -25.51 -8.37 -23.04
C GLU A 144 -26.07 -6.95 -23.30
N LEU A 145 -25.65 -6.37 -24.44
CA LEU A 145 -26.55 -6.09 -25.56
C LEU A 145 -25.76 -6.00 -26.88
#